data_AF-A0A3B3D6W4-F1
#
_entry.id   AF-A0A3B3D6W4-F1
#
_cell.length_a   1.000
_cell.length_b   1.000
_cell.length_c   1.000
_cell.angle_alpha   90.00
_cell.angle_beta   90.00
_cell.angle_gamma   90.00
#
_symmetry.space_group_name_H-M   'P 1'
#
loop_
_entity.id
_entity.type
_entity.pdbx_description
1 polymer ?
#
loop_
_entity_poly.entity_id
_entity_poly.type
_entity_poly.pdbx_seq_one_letter_code
_entity_poly.pdbx_strand_id
1 'polypeptide(L)'
;MNWSHCRDSMAAVHLLGWDEQQAYEELLYWDSVIQRGHRLLPEDYDRYEELRYWYDCLCYEEDLRHYHEYVASIGTMEEKPQVEEPVAPPKHISAHDRIMMAKHSEVYPSAEDLEAVQTIVSHVECALKAASDQIDAPKTDGDPAKAESADSKDRVLRGVMRVGLVAKGLLLKGDAELELVLLCSNKPTVTLLKQVAEKLVSSLPHTLWICQ
;
A
#
# COMPACT_ATOMS: atom_id res chain seq x y z
N MET A 1 23.10 23.76 -7.56
CA MET A 1 23.58 23.90 -6.17
C MET A 1 24.96 23.26 -6.05
N ASN A 2 25.99 24.03 -5.69
CA ASN A 2 27.36 23.52 -5.54
C ASN A 2 27.54 22.94 -4.13
N TRP A 3 27.61 21.62 -4.03
CA TRP A 3 27.83 20.88 -2.78
C TRP A 3 29.15 21.26 -2.06
N SER A 4 30.14 21.77 -2.80
CA SER A 4 31.36 22.35 -2.24
C SER A 4 31.09 23.59 -1.40
N HIS A 5 30.07 24.39 -1.75
CA HIS A 5 29.77 25.65 -1.06
C HIS A 5 29.04 25.44 0.28
N CYS A 6 28.09 24.47 0.43
CA CYS A 6 27.55 24.11 1.77
C CYS A 6 28.69 23.59 2.67
N ARG A 7 29.61 22.76 2.14
CA ARG A 7 30.70 22.17 2.93
C ARG A 7 31.73 23.20 3.38
N ASP A 8 32.11 24.11 2.49
CA ASP A 8 33.01 25.23 2.83
C ASP A 8 32.32 26.21 3.79
N SER A 9 31.00 26.42 3.66
CA SER A 9 30.21 27.24 4.59
C SER A 9 30.07 26.60 5.97
N MET A 10 29.84 25.28 6.07
CA MET A 10 29.80 24.58 7.36
C MET A 10 31.18 24.46 8.01
N ALA A 11 32.24 24.27 7.22
CA ALA A 11 33.61 24.34 7.72
C ALA A 11 33.98 25.75 8.21
N ALA A 12 33.48 26.80 7.54
CA ALA A 12 33.64 28.19 7.98
C ALA A 12 32.87 28.47 9.29
N VAL A 13 31.67 27.92 9.48
CA VAL A 13 30.90 28.02 10.73
C VAL A 13 31.64 27.36 11.90
N HIS A 14 32.23 26.18 11.69
CA HIS A 14 33.08 25.52 12.69
C HIS A 14 34.39 26.27 12.98
N LEU A 15 34.97 26.97 12.00
CA LEU A 15 36.20 27.77 12.15
C LEU A 15 35.96 29.15 12.78
N LEU A 16 34.74 29.69 12.70
CA LEU A 16 34.34 30.98 13.29
C LEU A 16 33.76 30.85 14.71
N GLY A 17 33.80 29.66 15.31
CA GLY A 17 33.41 29.46 16.71
C GLY A 17 31.93 29.70 16.98
N TRP A 18 31.07 29.41 16.00
CA TRP A 18 29.64 29.45 16.21
C TRP A 18 29.25 28.22 17.04
N ASP A 19 28.66 28.47 18.21
CA ASP A 19 28.00 27.43 18.99
C ASP A 19 26.68 27.08 18.29
N GLU A 20 26.54 25.85 17.81
CA GLU A 20 25.35 25.38 17.08
C GLU A 20 24.07 25.63 17.89
N GLN A 21 24.18 25.51 19.22
CA GLN A 21 23.08 25.78 20.14
C GLN A 21 22.70 27.27 20.13
N GLN A 22 23.69 28.16 20.10
CA GLN A 22 23.45 29.61 20.05
C GLN A 22 22.84 30.03 18.71
N ALA A 23 23.29 29.45 17.60
CA ALA A 23 22.73 29.71 16.26
C ALA A 23 21.25 29.25 16.17
N TYR A 24 20.93 28.10 16.78
CA TYR A 24 19.56 27.60 16.82
C TYR A 24 18.64 28.43 17.73
N GLU A 25 19.11 28.84 18.90
CA GLU A 25 18.38 29.74 19.80
C GLU A 25 18.10 31.10 19.12
N GLU A 26 19.06 31.61 18.35
CA GLU A 26 18.91 32.83 17.57
C GLU A 26 17.90 32.67 16.42
N LEU A 27 17.93 31.56 15.68
CA LEU A 27 16.95 31.24 14.64
C LEU A 27 15.52 31.21 15.22
N LEU A 28 15.33 30.56 16.37
CA LEU A 28 14.04 30.49 17.08
C LEU A 28 13.56 31.87 17.53
N TYR A 29 14.47 32.71 18.02
CA TYR A 29 14.17 34.08 18.39
C TYR A 29 13.63 34.86 17.17
N TRP A 30 14.32 34.81 16.04
CA TRP A 30 13.90 35.49 14.82
C TRP A 30 12.57 34.96 14.28
N ASP A 31 12.35 33.65 14.30
CA ASP A 31 11.06 33.06 13.91
C ASP A 31 9.92 33.55 14.79
N SER A 32 10.14 33.67 16.11
CA SER A 32 9.15 34.21 17.05
C SER A 32 8.82 35.70 16.80
N VAL A 33 9.80 36.48 16.35
CA VAL A 33 9.64 37.91 16.01
C VAL A 33 8.83 38.05 14.72
N ILE A 34 9.12 37.23 13.71
CA ILE A 34 8.38 37.20 12.43
C ILE A 34 6.94 36.73 12.64
N GLN A 35 6.71 35.69 13.45
CA GLN A 35 5.36 35.18 13.76
C GLN A 35 4.47 36.21 14.47
N ARG A 36 5.07 37.11 15.25
CA ARG A 36 4.37 38.25 15.89
C ARG A 36 4.07 39.39 14.91
N GLY A 37 4.44 39.27 13.64
CA GLY A 37 4.16 40.21 12.57
C GLY A 37 5.18 41.35 12.43
N HIS A 38 6.34 41.24 13.08
CA HIS A 38 7.42 42.22 12.90
C HIS A 38 8.18 41.95 11.60
N ARG A 39 8.45 43.01 10.83
CA ARG A 39 9.26 42.95 9.63
C ARG A 39 10.71 43.25 9.99
N LEU A 40 11.60 42.31 9.70
CA LEU A 40 13.04 42.46 9.95
C LEU A 40 13.63 43.56 9.05
N LEU A 41 14.65 44.27 9.54
CA LEU A 41 15.46 45.12 8.67
C LEU A 41 16.21 44.22 7.67
N PRO A 42 16.61 44.74 6.50
CA PRO A 42 17.33 43.95 5.49
C PRO A 42 18.54 43.20 6.05
N GLU A 43 19.34 43.84 6.91
CA GLU A 43 20.54 43.25 7.53
C GLU A 43 20.19 42.11 8.52
N ASP A 44 19.12 42.27 9.30
CA ASP A 44 18.61 41.23 10.21
C ASP A 44 17.96 40.07 9.46
N TYR A 45 17.34 40.38 8.31
CA TYR A 45 16.74 39.39 7.41
C TYR A 45 17.81 38.53 6.74
N ASP A 46 18.89 39.15 6.25
CA ASP A 46 20.02 38.44 5.65
C ASP A 46 20.65 37.47 6.66
N ARG A 47 20.84 37.92 7.92
CA ARG A 47 21.34 37.06 9.01
C ARG A 47 20.37 35.91 9.35
N TYR A 48 19.06 36.17 9.35
CA TYR A 48 18.05 35.12 9.52
C TYR A 48 18.06 34.11 8.37
N GLU A 49 18.20 34.57 7.14
CA GLU A 49 18.26 33.71 5.95
C GLU A 49 19.51 32.82 5.96
N GLU A 50 20.65 33.37 6.38
CA GLU A 50 21.90 32.61 6.59
C GLU A 50 21.73 31.52 7.66
N LEU A 51 21.14 31.86 8.82
CA LEU A 51 20.86 30.90 9.89
C LEU A 51 19.87 29.81 9.45
N ARG A 52 18.86 30.19 8.67
CA ARG A 52 17.85 29.26 8.14
C ARG A 52 18.46 28.31 7.11
N TYR A 53 19.26 28.84 6.19
CA TYR A 53 19.98 28.03 5.20
C TYR A 53 20.99 27.08 5.86
N TRP A 54 21.67 27.54 6.91
CA TRP A 54 22.55 26.70 7.72
C TRP A 54 21.78 25.55 8.38
N TYR A 55 20.63 25.84 9.02
CA TYR A 55 19.76 24.82 9.60
C TYR A 55 19.27 23.81 8.56
N ASP A 56 18.88 24.28 7.37
CA ASP A 56 18.50 23.41 6.26
C ASP A 56 19.69 22.52 5.80
N CYS A 57 20.90 23.07 5.58
CA CYS A 57 22.09 22.24 5.24
C CYS A 57 22.34 21.19 6.35
N LEU A 58 22.23 21.54 7.63
CA LEU A 58 22.40 20.61 8.75
C LEU A 58 21.38 19.47 8.74
N CYS A 59 20.09 19.79 8.60
CA CYS A 59 19.03 18.79 8.51
C CYS A 59 19.26 17.83 7.33
N TYR A 60 19.67 18.36 6.17
CA TYR A 60 20.00 17.54 5.01
C TYR A 60 21.21 16.62 5.25
N GLU A 61 22.25 17.07 5.96
CA GLU A 61 23.38 16.21 6.31
C GLU A 61 23.02 15.15 7.34
N GLU A 62 22.17 15.48 8.32
CA GLU A 62 21.64 14.55 9.32
C GLU A 62 20.84 13.43 8.63
N ASP A 63 19.93 13.78 7.72
CA ASP A 63 19.14 12.82 6.95
C ASP A 63 20.02 11.92 6.07
N LEU A 64 21.07 12.49 5.47
CA LEU A 64 22.02 11.72 4.67
C LEU A 64 22.89 10.79 5.51
N ARG A 65 23.26 11.19 6.74
CA ARG A 65 23.94 10.31 7.71
C ARG A 65 23.07 9.10 8.05
N HIS A 66 21.79 9.33 8.36
CA HIS A 66 20.84 8.24 8.62
C HIS A 66 20.67 7.32 7.41
N TYR A 67 20.63 7.87 6.20
CA TYR A 67 20.57 7.07 4.98
C TYR A 67 21.83 6.21 4.77
N HIS A 68 23.02 6.78 4.97
CA HIS A 68 24.28 6.03 4.86
C HIS A 68 24.41 4.95 5.93
N GLU A 69 23.98 5.22 7.17
CA GLU A 69 23.94 4.23 8.24
C GLU A 69 22.97 3.09 7.92
N TYR A 70 21.80 3.40 7.37
CA TYR A 70 20.84 2.42 6.86
C TYR A 70 21.45 1.54 5.75
N VAL A 71 22.07 2.14 4.74
CA VAL A 71 22.72 1.41 3.64
C VAL A 71 23.87 0.53 4.17
N ALA A 72 24.66 1.04 5.11
CA ALA A 72 25.74 0.27 5.75
C ALA A 72 25.19 -0.92 6.55
N SER A 73 24.07 -0.72 7.27
CA SER A 73 23.40 -1.79 8.02
C SER A 73 22.85 -2.91 7.10
N ILE A 74 22.40 -2.55 5.90
CA ILE A 74 21.96 -3.51 4.89
C ILE A 74 23.15 -4.25 4.26
N GLY A 75 24.25 -3.56 3.97
CA GLY A 75 25.45 -4.16 3.39
C GLY A 75 26.12 -5.21 4.30
N THR A 76 25.95 -5.12 5.62
CA THR A 76 26.49 -6.10 6.57
C THR A 76 25.71 -7.42 6.67
N MET A 77 24.58 -7.57 5.95
CA MET A 77 23.74 -8.78 5.99
C MET A 77 23.81 -9.67 4.73
N GLU A 78 24.63 -9.34 3.73
CA GLU A 78 24.75 -10.12 2.48
C GLU A 78 25.63 -11.39 2.57
N GLU A 79 25.67 -12.09 3.72
CA GLU A 79 26.33 -13.41 3.80
C GLU A 79 25.57 -14.46 4.64
N LYS A 80 24.29 -14.72 4.34
CA LYS A 80 23.69 -16.07 4.17
C LYS A 80 22.16 -16.04 4.10
N PRO A 81 21.54 -16.91 3.29
CA PRO A 81 20.09 -16.97 3.14
C PRO A 81 19.47 -17.72 4.31
N GLN A 82 18.47 -17.13 4.97
CA GLN A 82 17.17 -17.69 5.38
C GLN A 82 16.35 -16.57 6.06
N VAL A 83 15.08 -16.48 5.67
CA VAL A 83 14.15 -15.38 5.92
C VAL A 83 13.64 -15.39 7.37
N GLU A 84 14.12 -14.46 8.20
CA GLU A 84 13.35 -13.87 9.29
C GLU A 84 13.58 -12.35 9.23
N GLU A 85 12.53 -11.60 8.92
CA GLU A 85 12.53 -10.13 8.79
C GLU A 85 12.88 -9.47 10.14
N PRO A 86 14.00 -8.72 10.28
CA PRO A 86 14.29 -8.00 11.50
C PRO A 86 13.48 -6.70 11.54
N VAL A 87 12.71 -6.54 12.61
CA VAL A 87 11.83 -5.40 12.91
C VAL A 87 12.57 -4.07 12.80
N ALA A 88 12.11 -3.21 11.88
CA ALA A 88 12.62 -1.86 11.66
C ALA A 88 12.55 -0.98 12.94
N PRO A 89 13.49 -0.04 13.14
CA PRO A 89 13.41 0.92 14.25
C PRO A 89 12.10 1.74 14.17
N PRO A 90 11.51 2.11 15.32
CA PRO A 90 10.20 2.76 15.34
C PRO A 90 10.27 4.11 14.62
N LYS A 91 9.68 4.16 13.42
CA LYS A 91 9.46 5.38 12.65
C LYS A 91 8.83 6.41 13.58
N HIS A 92 9.40 7.61 13.67
CA HIS A 92 8.86 8.67 14.51
C HIS A 92 7.47 9.07 13.99
N ILE A 93 6.40 8.52 14.58
CA ILE A 93 5.02 8.73 14.14
C ILE A 93 4.62 10.17 14.48
N SER A 94 4.52 11.03 13.47
CA SER A 94 4.16 12.43 13.64
C SER A 94 2.74 12.57 14.21
N ALA A 95 2.41 13.74 14.78
CA ALA A 95 1.05 13.99 15.28
C ALA A 95 0.00 13.84 14.17
N HIS A 96 0.35 14.22 12.93
CA HIS A 96 -0.49 14.05 11.75
C HIS A 96 -0.69 12.57 11.40
N ASP A 97 0.37 11.76 11.51
CA ASP A 97 0.27 10.31 11.26
C ASP A 97 -0.69 9.65 12.25
N ARG A 98 -0.64 10.02 13.53
CA ARG A 98 -1.59 9.48 14.52
C ARG A 98 -3.04 9.80 14.18
N ILE A 99 -3.32 11.03 13.74
CA ILE A 99 -4.66 11.46 13.32
C ILE A 99 -5.08 10.70 12.06
N MET A 100 -4.18 10.57 11.08
CA MET A 100 -4.44 9.81 9.85
C MET A 100 -4.74 8.36 10.16
N MET A 101 -3.96 7.72 11.05
CA MET A 101 -4.18 6.33 11.45
C MET A 101 -5.50 6.16 12.21
N ALA A 102 -5.87 7.11 13.07
CA ALA A 102 -7.18 7.11 13.73
C ALA A 102 -8.32 7.19 12.70
N LYS A 103 -8.24 8.12 11.73
CA LYS A 103 -9.21 8.23 10.65
C LYS A 103 -9.23 7.01 9.74
N HIS A 104 -8.07 6.46 9.41
CA HIS A 104 -7.94 5.22 8.65
C HIS A 104 -8.68 4.08 9.36
N SER A 105 -8.46 3.90 10.68
CA SER A 105 -9.16 2.87 11.45
C SER A 105 -10.67 3.08 11.56
N GLU A 106 -11.14 4.32 11.48
CA GLU A 106 -12.57 4.67 11.50
C GLU A 106 -13.28 4.27 10.21
N VAL A 107 -12.60 4.41 9.06
CA VAL A 107 -13.17 4.12 7.73
C VAL A 107 -12.85 2.71 7.23
N TYR A 108 -11.83 2.06 7.78
CA TYR A 108 -11.43 0.71 7.38
C TYR A 108 -12.43 -0.34 7.92
N PRO A 109 -12.80 -1.36 7.13
CA PRO A 109 -13.69 -2.43 7.58
C PRO A 109 -13.10 -3.18 8.78
N SER A 110 -13.97 -3.76 9.61
CA SER A 110 -13.50 -4.61 10.71
C SER A 110 -12.89 -5.92 10.19
N ALA A 111 -12.12 -6.61 11.03
CA ALA A 111 -11.55 -7.90 10.66
C ALA A 111 -12.64 -8.94 10.31
N GLU A 112 -13.76 -8.90 11.02
CA GLU A 112 -14.95 -9.74 10.78
C GLU A 112 -15.57 -9.45 9.41
N ASP A 113 -15.71 -8.16 9.04
CA ASP A 113 -16.25 -7.76 7.73
C ASP A 113 -15.34 -8.27 6.59
N LEU A 114 -14.03 -8.15 6.75
CA LEU A 114 -13.06 -8.63 5.76
C LEU A 114 -13.11 -10.16 5.61
N GLU A 115 -13.24 -10.88 6.72
CA GLU A 115 -13.40 -12.34 6.71
C GLU A 115 -14.71 -12.75 6.01
N ALA A 116 -15.80 -12.03 6.26
CA ALA A 116 -17.07 -12.24 5.57
C ALA A 116 -16.92 -12.03 4.05
N VAL A 117 -16.25 -10.96 3.63
CA VAL A 117 -15.98 -10.69 2.20
C VAL A 117 -15.15 -11.83 1.58
N GLN A 118 -14.06 -12.25 2.22
CA GLN A 118 -13.23 -13.36 1.70
C GLN A 118 -14.03 -14.67 1.60
N THR A 119 -14.88 -14.93 2.59
CA THR A 119 -15.74 -16.11 2.62
C THR A 119 -16.76 -16.10 1.48
N ILE A 120 -17.44 -14.97 1.27
CA ILE A 120 -18.40 -14.80 0.17
C ILE A 120 -17.70 -14.98 -1.18
N VAL A 121 -16.57 -14.31 -1.39
CA VAL A 121 -15.82 -14.42 -2.66
C VAL A 121 -15.35 -15.86 -2.88
N SER A 122 -14.83 -16.53 -1.86
CA SER A 122 -14.43 -17.95 -1.92
C SER A 122 -15.60 -18.87 -2.29
N HIS A 123 -16.78 -18.66 -1.70
CA HIS A 123 -17.97 -19.43 -2.04
C HIS A 123 -18.42 -19.21 -3.49
N VAL A 124 -18.42 -17.97 -3.96
CA VAL A 124 -18.79 -17.64 -5.35
C VAL A 124 -17.76 -18.21 -6.33
N GLU A 125 -16.46 -18.12 -6.03
CA GLU A 125 -15.39 -18.71 -6.83
C GLU A 125 -15.51 -20.24 -6.92
N CYS A 126 -15.76 -20.91 -5.79
CA CYS A 126 -16.00 -22.35 -5.75
C CYS A 126 -17.25 -22.75 -6.55
N ALA A 127 -18.35 -22.00 -6.42
CA ALA A 127 -19.59 -22.27 -7.13
C ALA A 127 -19.45 -22.03 -8.64
N LEU A 128 -18.73 -20.98 -9.06
CA LEU A 128 -18.40 -20.74 -10.46
C LEU A 128 -17.49 -21.83 -11.03
N LYS A 129 -16.56 -22.33 -10.23
CA LYS A 129 -15.74 -23.48 -10.63
C LYS A 129 -16.59 -24.74 -10.81
N ALA A 130 -17.50 -25.05 -9.88
CA ALA A 130 -18.42 -26.18 -10.01
C ALA A 130 -19.35 -26.04 -11.24
N ALA A 131 -19.85 -24.83 -11.50
CA ALA A 131 -20.63 -24.53 -12.70
C ALA A 131 -19.81 -24.74 -13.98
N SER A 132 -18.53 -24.33 -14.01
CA SER A 132 -17.61 -24.61 -15.11
C SER A 132 -17.42 -26.10 -15.32
N ASP A 133 -17.13 -26.86 -14.25
CA ASP A 133 -16.90 -28.30 -14.33
C ASP A 133 -18.16 -29.03 -14.88
N GLN A 134 -19.37 -28.55 -14.56
CA GLN A 134 -20.63 -29.10 -15.09
C GLN A 134 -20.93 -28.70 -16.55
N ILE A 135 -20.49 -27.53 -16.99
CA ILE A 135 -20.67 -27.05 -18.37
C ILE A 135 -19.67 -27.74 -19.31
N ASP A 136 -18.45 -27.96 -18.84
CA ASP A 136 -17.39 -28.63 -19.60
C ASP A 136 -17.51 -30.17 -19.54
N ALA A 137 -18.32 -30.72 -18.62
CA ALA A 137 -18.55 -32.17 -18.58
C ALA A 137 -19.19 -32.63 -19.90
N PRO A 138 -18.56 -33.59 -20.62
CA PRO A 138 -19.19 -34.18 -21.78
C PRO A 138 -20.49 -34.86 -21.31
N LYS A 139 -21.58 -34.66 -22.07
CA LYS A 139 -22.77 -35.52 -21.96
C LYS A 139 -22.35 -36.95 -22.33
N THR A 140 -21.80 -37.71 -21.40
CA THR A 140 -21.38 -39.09 -21.63
C THR A 140 -22.60 -40.00 -21.62
N ASP A 141 -23.11 -40.27 -22.82
CA ASP A 141 -23.16 -41.66 -23.24
C ASP A 141 -21.71 -42.15 -23.39
N GLY A 142 -21.30 -43.03 -22.47
CA GLY A 142 -20.14 -43.95 -22.48
C GLY A 142 -18.78 -43.51 -23.04
N ASP A 143 -17.80 -43.23 -22.16
CA ASP A 143 -16.55 -44.03 -22.03
C ASP A 143 -15.69 -43.51 -20.83
N PRO A 144 -15.32 -44.34 -19.83
CA PRO A 144 -14.54 -43.91 -18.67
C PRO A 144 -13.04 -44.16 -18.89
N ALA A 145 -12.39 -43.38 -19.76
CA ALA A 145 -10.93 -43.53 -19.95
C ALA A 145 -10.27 -42.25 -20.49
N LYS A 146 -10.27 -41.16 -19.71
CA LYS A 146 -9.25 -40.09 -19.78
C LYS A 146 -9.40 -39.08 -18.62
N ALA A 147 -9.28 -39.57 -17.39
CA ALA A 147 -8.88 -38.73 -16.29
C ALA A 147 -7.35 -38.65 -16.35
N GLU A 148 -6.81 -37.65 -17.04
CA GLU A 148 -5.48 -37.05 -16.85
C GLU A 148 -5.07 -36.29 -18.12
N SER A 149 -4.74 -35.00 -17.97
CA SER A 149 -4.18 -34.08 -18.97
C SER A 149 -5.08 -33.63 -20.15
N ALA A 150 -6.21 -32.98 -19.84
CA ALA A 150 -6.79 -32.04 -20.81
C ALA A 150 -6.12 -30.67 -20.63
N ASP A 151 -5.13 -30.38 -21.46
CA ASP A 151 -4.63 -29.02 -21.69
C ASP A 151 -5.79 -28.14 -22.18
N SER A 152 -6.53 -27.59 -21.20
CA SER A 152 -6.98 -26.22 -21.00
C SER A 152 -7.39 -25.33 -22.17
N LYS A 153 -7.42 -25.74 -23.44
CA LYS A 153 -7.67 -24.86 -24.59
C LYS A 153 -9.09 -24.86 -25.11
N ASP A 154 -9.92 -25.83 -24.75
CA ASP A 154 -11.34 -25.88 -25.16
C ASP A 154 -12.34 -25.60 -24.03
N ARG A 155 -11.84 -25.29 -22.83
CA ARG A 155 -12.70 -24.99 -21.68
C ARG A 155 -13.57 -23.77 -21.95
N VAL A 156 -14.89 -23.86 -21.81
CA VAL A 156 -15.79 -22.73 -22.13
C VAL A 156 -15.55 -21.57 -21.16
N LEU A 157 -15.45 -21.86 -19.86
CA LEU A 157 -15.11 -20.89 -18.82
C LEU A 157 -13.65 -21.06 -18.41
N ARG A 158 -12.86 -19.98 -18.51
CA ARG A 158 -11.41 -19.99 -18.28
C ARG A 158 -11.03 -19.77 -16.83
N GLY A 159 -11.78 -18.92 -16.13
CA GLY A 159 -11.46 -18.55 -14.77
C GLY A 159 -12.30 -17.39 -14.27
N VAL A 160 -12.16 -17.12 -12.98
CA VAL A 160 -12.78 -15.99 -12.28
C VAL A 160 -11.68 -15.06 -11.82
N MET A 161 -11.86 -13.77 -12.00
CA MET A 161 -10.93 -12.75 -11.55
C MET A 161 -11.63 -11.81 -10.58
N ARG A 162 -10.98 -11.54 -9.46
CA ARG A 162 -11.39 -10.46 -8.55
C ARG A 162 -11.05 -9.12 -9.20
N VAL A 163 -11.98 -8.18 -9.20
CA VAL A 163 -11.77 -6.81 -9.69
C VAL A 163 -12.31 -5.79 -8.70
N GLY A 164 -12.30 -4.51 -9.06
CA GLY A 164 -12.85 -3.45 -8.21
C GLY A 164 -12.06 -3.23 -6.92
N LEU A 165 -12.78 -2.88 -5.84
CA LEU A 165 -12.21 -2.56 -4.53
C LEU A 165 -11.58 -3.78 -3.85
N VAL A 166 -12.18 -4.96 -4.03
CA VAL A 166 -11.69 -6.24 -3.48
C VAL A 166 -10.28 -6.55 -3.97
N ALA A 167 -10.04 -6.39 -5.28
CA ALA A 167 -8.72 -6.66 -5.87
C ALA A 167 -7.66 -5.63 -5.46
N LYS A 168 -8.08 -4.41 -5.13
CA LYS A 168 -7.18 -3.31 -4.76
C LYS A 168 -6.94 -3.20 -3.26
N GLY A 169 -7.68 -3.96 -2.43
CA GLY A 169 -7.63 -3.82 -0.97
C GLY A 169 -8.14 -2.45 -0.49
N LEU A 170 -9.08 -1.85 -1.22
CA LEU A 170 -9.60 -0.50 -0.95
C LEU A 170 -11.05 -0.52 -0.44
N LEU A 171 -11.46 -1.63 0.18
CA LEU A 171 -12.78 -1.72 0.80
C LEU A 171 -12.84 -0.79 2.01
N LEU A 172 -13.96 -0.09 2.14
CA LEU A 172 -14.31 0.78 3.26
C LEU A 172 -15.52 0.23 4.01
N LYS A 173 -15.67 0.69 5.25
CA LYS A 173 -16.79 0.31 6.10
C LYS A 173 -18.11 0.76 5.47
N GLY A 174 -19.00 -0.21 5.25
CA GLY A 174 -20.30 0.01 4.59
C GLY A 174 -20.33 -0.35 3.11
N ASP A 175 -19.20 -0.74 2.52
CA ASP A 175 -19.19 -1.26 1.15
C ASP A 175 -19.93 -2.61 1.10
N ALA A 176 -21.01 -2.64 0.32
CA ALA A 176 -21.86 -3.83 0.12
C ALA A 176 -21.73 -4.44 -1.28
N GLU A 177 -20.88 -3.86 -2.13
CA GLU A 177 -20.72 -4.26 -3.53
C GLU A 177 -19.36 -4.93 -3.76
N LEU A 178 -19.39 -6.13 -4.34
CA LEU A 178 -18.21 -6.91 -4.71
C LEU A 178 -18.27 -7.24 -6.20
N GLU A 179 -17.13 -7.12 -6.88
CA GLU A 179 -17.05 -7.31 -8.33
C GLU A 179 -16.11 -8.47 -8.68
N LEU A 180 -16.63 -9.40 -9.49
CA LEU A 180 -15.89 -10.53 -10.05
C LEU A 180 -16.12 -10.57 -11.57
N VAL A 181 -15.08 -10.92 -12.32
CA VAL A 181 -15.14 -11.10 -13.78
C VAL A 181 -14.98 -12.57 -14.11
N LEU A 182 -15.94 -13.13 -14.86
CA LEU A 182 -15.86 -14.47 -15.42
C LEU A 182 -15.27 -14.41 -16.83
N LEU A 183 -14.15 -15.11 -17.03
CA LEU A 183 -13.48 -15.22 -18.31
C LEU A 183 -14.04 -16.40 -19.11
N CYS A 184 -14.37 -16.17 -20.38
CA CYS A 184 -14.84 -17.19 -21.32
C CYS A 184 -13.87 -17.34 -22.49
N SER A 185 -13.74 -18.54 -23.06
CA SER A 185 -12.94 -18.77 -24.28
C SER A 185 -13.52 -18.09 -25.51
N ASN A 186 -14.85 -18.06 -25.60
CA ASN A 186 -15.59 -17.51 -26.72
C ASN A 186 -16.44 -16.32 -26.25
N LYS A 187 -16.89 -15.49 -27.19
CA LYS A 187 -17.79 -14.37 -26.90
C LYS A 187 -19.01 -14.88 -26.11
N PRO A 188 -19.27 -14.36 -24.89
CA PRO A 188 -20.37 -14.85 -24.07
C PRO A 188 -21.70 -14.59 -24.77
N THR A 189 -22.54 -15.63 -24.82
CA THR A 189 -23.91 -15.55 -25.33
C THR A 189 -24.91 -15.46 -24.18
N VAL A 190 -26.09 -14.93 -24.45
CA VAL A 190 -27.18 -14.85 -23.45
C VAL A 190 -27.56 -16.24 -22.93
N THR A 191 -27.44 -17.28 -23.76
CA THR A 191 -27.70 -18.67 -23.37
C THR A 191 -26.67 -19.19 -22.37
N LEU A 192 -25.38 -18.95 -22.61
CA LEU A 192 -24.31 -19.32 -21.69
C LEU A 192 -24.46 -18.60 -20.35
N LEU A 193 -24.79 -17.30 -20.39
CA LEU A 193 -25.01 -16.52 -19.17
C LEU A 193 -26.16 -17.08 -18.32
N LYS A 194 -27.29 -17.45 -18.95
CA LYS A 194 -28.42 -18.08 -18.25
C LYS A 194 -28.03 -19.42 -17.63
N GLN A 195 -27.32 -20.26 -18.37
CA GLN A 195 -26.83 -21.54 -17.86
C GLN A 195 -25.91 -21.36 -16.66
N VAL A 196 -24.95 -20.44 -16.74
CA VAL A 196 -24.07 -20.12 -15.61
C VAL A 196 -24.86 -19.60 -14.42
N ALA A 197 -25.85 -18.72 -14.63
CA ALA A 197 -26.68 -18.20 -13.54
C ALA A 197 -27.49 -19.31 -12.84
N GLU A 198 -28.12 -20.21 -13.60
CA GLU A 198 -28.86 -21.34 -13.05
C GLU A 198 -27.95 -22.29 -12.25
N LYS A 199 -26.78 -22.61 -12.82
CA LYS A 199 -25.78 -23.47 -12.18
C LYS A 199 -25.16 -22.83 -10.94
N LEU A 200 -24.95 -21.51 -10.97
CA LEU A 200 -24.44 -20.75 -9.84
C LEU A 200 -25.43 -20.79 -8.68
N VAL A 201 -26.71 -20.48 -8.92
CA VAL A 201 -27.77 -20.54 -7.90
C VAL A 201 -27.86 -21.95 -7.28
N SER A 202 -27.72 -23.01 -8.09
CA SER A 202 -27.75 -24.39 -7.60
C SER A 202 -26.50 -24.81 -6.80
N SER A 203 -25.37 -24.13 -6.98
CA SER A 203 -24.07 -24.50 -6.38
C SER A 203 -23.68 -23.63 -5.19
N LEU A 204 -24.41 -22.53 -4.93
CA LEU A 204 -24.17 -21.67 -3.79
C LEU A 204 -24.68 -22.33 -2.50
N PRO A 205 -23.90 -22.30 -1.41
CA PRO A 205 -24.33 -22.88 -0.14
C PRO A 205 -25.52 -22.08 0.44
N HIS A 206 -26.46 -22.78 1.07
CA HIS A 206 -27.64 -22.18 1.72
C HIS A 206 -27.29 -21.09 2.75
N THR A 207 -26.07 -21.10 3.29
CA THR A 207 -25.56 -20.09 4.24
C THR A 207 -25.42 -18.70 3.64
N LEU A 208 -25.25 -18.56 2.31
CA LEU A 208 -25.20 -17.23 1.68
C LEU A 208 -26.56 -16.52 1.65
N TRP A 209 -27.66 -17.26 1.81
CA TRP A 209 -29.03 -16.72 1.80
C TRP A 209 -29.48 -16.14 3.14
N ILE A 210 -28.70 -16.35 4.20
CA ILE A 210 -29.07 -15.99 5.58
C ILE A 210 -28.59 -14.58 5.94
N CYS A 211 -27.66 -14.00 5.18
CA CYS A 211 -27.13 -12.64 5.43
C CYS A 211 -27.90 -11.53 4.70
N GLN A 212 -29.18 -11.73 4.38
CA GLN A 212 -30.03 -10.73 3.71
C GLN A 212 -30.99 -10.06 4.69
#